data_AF-A0A2N4SNP0-F1
#
_entry.id   AF-A0A2N4SNP0-F1
#
_cell.length_a   1.000
_cell.length_b   1.000
_cell.length_c   1.000
_cell.angle_alpha   90.00
_cell.angle_beta   90.00
_cell.angle_gamma   90.00
#
_symmetry.space_group_name_H-M   'P 1'
#
loop_
_entity.id
_entity.type
_entity.pdbx_description
1 polymer ?
#
loop_
_entity_poly.entity_id
_entity_poly.type
_entity_poly.pdbx_seq_one_letter_code
_entity_poly.pdbx_strand_id
1 'polypeptide(L)'
;MTTDLWPPLSVIRHAFETGAPPGDAPPGVATVAMPHSSAGASVGTPVVSDLLLPLTELARRREAVARRAFTARWAPGRLVSVVHDGRLLGVLLDRCIHGDLWQGWMAAGEPDWASDFDVLLEPDDEPFEPMFGVIQAWNVLTLEPSPQLAARVLGEVSATRLAAIRAVHDEWAAHAASAIAPEPGRIALRAVGGAFSVLSGTPLGPQDPRVDYQSLYRDAGLQLGRALAQPQDETSAAPSPSPARPLPRPEDGWWGSIRRWFGAEGWARPAFAAVALFAVIQNVGLIGGRSTTEDDDVRFRSVPVAPVAAQANLVVRWKDGVRIDEADRLLRSMSAEVVGGPGPNGVWRVRVADPVGGLSVLAASPLVASAGPASEQR
;
A
#
# COMPACT_ATOMS: atom_id res chain seq x y z
N MET A 1 -25.78 4.35 -0.96
CA MET A 1 -25.52 3.56 0.27
C MET A 1 -24.49 4.33 1.06
N THR A 2 -24.78 4.73 2.29
CA THR A 2 -23.77 5.29 3.19
C THR A 2 -22.81 4.18 3.54
N THR A 3 -21.58 4.22 3.01
CA THR A 3 -20.54 3.28 3.40
C THR A 3 -20.11 3.64 4.82
N ASP A 4 -20.36 2.75 5.78
CA ASP A 4 -19.92 2.94 7.17
C ASP A 4 -18.41 2.70 7.26
N LEU A 5 -17.62 3.75 7.03
CA LEU A 5 -16.16 3.72 7.15
C LEU A 5 -15.74 3.52 8.61
N TRP A 6 -14.76 2.65 8.85
CA TRP A 6 -14.24 2.38 10.18
C TRP A 6 -12.76 2.78 10.31
N PRO A 7 -12.33 3.36 11.45
CA PRO A 7 -13.17 3.85 12.54
C PRO A 7 -14.04 5.05 12.10
N PRO A 8 -15.13 5.37 12.83
CA PRO A 8 -15.96 6.53 12.51
C PRO A 8 -15.13 7.81 12.59
N LEU A 9 -15.41 8.78 11.72
CA LEU A 9 -14.64 10.03 11.65
C LEU A 9 -14.57 10.77 12.99
N SER A 10 -15.63 10.69 13.80
CA SER A 10 -15.67 11.29 15.14
C SER A 10 -14.62 10.70 16.08
N VAL A 11 -14.33 9.40 15.98
CA VAL A 11 -13.29 8.72 16.77
C VAL A 11 -11.92 9.21 16.34
N ILE A 12 -11.68 9.32 15.03
CA ILE A 12 -10.43 9.85 14.46
C ILE A 12 -10.24 11.29 14.94
N ARG A 13 -11.26 12.14 14.73
CA ARG A 13 -11.24 13.55 15.17
C ARG A 13 -10.93 13.67 16.66
N HIS A 14 -11.56 12.84 17.50
CA HIS A 14 -11.32 12.87 18.93
C HIS A 14 -9.87 12.53 19.30
N ALA A 15 -9.24 11.58 18.61
CA ALA A 15 -7.81 11.27 18.79
C ALA A 15 -6.92 12.47 18.41
N PHE A 16 -7.32 13.22 17.37
CA PHE A 16 -6.73 14.51 16.99
C PHE A 16 -7.19 15.70 17.85
N GLU A 17 -8.00 15.53 18.88
CA GLU A 17 -8.37 16.61 19.81
C GLU A 17 -7.71 16.39 21.17
N THR A 18 -7.75 15.16 21.68
CA THR A 18 -7.36 14.83 23.07
C THR A 18 -5.88 14.55 23.28
N GLY A 19 -5.12 14.21 22.23
CA GLY A 19 -3.77 13.65 22.44
C GLY A 19 -3.82 12.28 23.11
N ALA A 20 -2.75 11.49 23.01
CA ALA A 20 -2.65 10.25 23.76
C ALA A 20 -2.71 10.55 25.27
N PRO A 21 -3.38 9.72 26.09
CA PRO A 21 -3.38 9.92 27.53
C PRO A 21 -1.94 9.90 28.06
N PRO A 22 -1.60 10.75 29.05
CA PRO A 22 -0.27 10.79 29.64
C PRO A 22 0.12 9.39 30.16
N GLY A 23 1.32 8.94 29.78
CA GLY A 23 1.84 7.59 29.99
C GLY A 23 2.18 7.20 31.44
N ASP A 24 1.49 7.76 32.43
CA ASP A 24 1.71 7.48 33.87
C ASP A 24 0.51 6.79 34.55
N ALA A 25 -0.41 6.20 33.79
CA ALA A 25 -1.44 5.33 34.36
C ALA A 25 -0.91 3.89 34.50
N PRO A 26 -0.92 3.28 35.71
CA PRO A 26 -0.61 1.86 35.87
C PRO A 26 -1.58 1.00 35.04
N PRO A 27 -1.23 -0.26 34.68
CA PRO A 27 -2.02 -1.08 33.78
C PRO A 27 -3.33 -1.50 34.45
N GLY A 28 -4.32 -0.61 34.35
CA GLY A 28 -5.65 -0.75 34.92
C GLY A 28 -6.65 -0.36 33.84
N VAL A 29 -7.14 -1.39 33.14
CA VAL A 29 -8.39 -1.44 32.38
C VAL A 29 -8.80 -0.11 31.73
N ALA A 30 -8.41 0.09 30.46
CA ALA A 30 -9.05 1.07 29.61
C ALA A 30 -10.55 0.76 29.54
N THR A 31 -11.36 1.47 30.34
CA THR A 31 -12.82 1.38 30.30
C THR A 31 -13.29 2.02 29.01
N VAL A 32 -13.49 1.20 27.98
CA VAL A 32 -14.33 1.55 26.84
C VAL A 32 -15.74 1.75 27.38
N ALA A 33 -16.22 2.99 27.33
CA ALA A 33 -17.61 3.31 27.64
C ALA A 33 -18.51 2.70 26.54
N MET A 34 -19.02 1.50 26.78
CA MET A 34 -20.09 0.92 25.97
C MET A 34 -21.37 1.72 26.21
N PRO A 35 -22.11 2.14 25.17
CA PRO A 35 -23.39 2.78 25.36
C PRO A 35 -24.37 1.80 26.00
N HIS A 36 -24.97 2.28 27.09
CA HIS A 36 -26.01 1.70 27.94
C HIS A 36 -26.91 0.70 27.20
N SER A 37 -26.69 -0.60 27.46
CA SER A 37 -27.62 -1.66 27.05
C SER A 37 -28.69 -1.84 28.12
N SER A 38 -29.91 -1.45 27.76
CA SER A 38 -31.13 -1.87 28.43
C SER A 38 -31.16 -3.40 28.51
N ALA A 39 -31.43 -3.93 29.70
CA ALA A 39 -31.47 -5.36 29.97
C ALA A 39 -32.42 -6.13 29.04
N GLY A 40 -31.94 -7.26 28.51
CA GLY A 40 -32.80 -8.32 27.99
C GLY A 40 -32.38 -8.94 26.66
N ALA A 41 -31.31 -9.74 26.66
CA ALA A 41 -31.18 -10.99 25.89
C ALA A 41 -29.74 -11.49 26.02
N SER A 42 -29.54 -12.68 26.59
CA SER A 42 -28.28 -13.40 26.55
C SER A 42 -27.99 -13.84 25.11
N VAL A 43 -27.31 -12.99 24.34
CA VAL A 43 -26.68 -13.40 23.09
C VAL A 43 -25.28 -13.90 23.45
N GLY A 44 -24.97 -15.13 23.05
CA GLY A 44 -23.79 -15.87 23.47
C GLY A 44 -22.46 -15.21 23.10
N THR A 45 -21.40 -15.96 23.34
CA THR A 45 -19.99 -15.57 23.34
C THR A 45 -19.22 -15.83 22.01
N PRO A 46 -19.71 -15.54 20.77
CA PRO A 46 -18.90 -15.75 19.55
C PRO A 46 -17.89 -14.62 19.25
N VAL A 47 -18.12 -13.37 19.70
CA VAL A 47 -17.34 -12.20 19.24
C VAL A 47 -15.86 -12.25 19.65
N VAL A 48 -15.53 -12.86 20.80
CA VAL A 48 -14.15 -12.91 21.30
C VAL A 48 -13.30 -13.86 20.46
N SER A 49 -13.86 -15.01 20.06
CA SER A 49 -13.15 -16.01 19.25
C SER A 49 -12.78 -15.47 17.87
N ASP A 50 -13.65 -14.66 17.26
CA ASP A 50 -13.42 -14.07 15.94
C ASP A 50 -12.31 -13.01 15.94
N LEU A 51 -11.98 -12.43 17.11
CA LEU A 51 -10.92 -11.43 17.26
C LEU A 51 -9.55 -12.03 17.62
N LEU A 52 -9.50 -13.30 18.04
CA LEU A 52 -8.25 -13.91 18.49
C LEU A 52 -7.18 -13.93 17.40
N LEU A 53 -7.56 -14.31 16.17
CA LEU A 53 -6.62 -14.41 15.06
C LEU A 53 -6.09 -13.01 14.64
N PRO A 54 -6.93 -11.99 14.40
CA PRO A 54 -6.45 -10.62 14.14
C PRO A 54 -5.56 -10.05 15.25
N LEU A 55 -5.89 -10.28 16.53
CA LEU A 55 -5.11 -9.77 17.65
C LEU A 55 -3.78 -10.50 17.82
N THR A 56 -3.75 -11.82 17.59
CA THR A 56 -2.53 -12.62 17.62
C THR A 56 -1.59 -12.18 16.49
N GLU A 57 -2.13 -11.93 15.31
CA GLU A 57 -1.38 -11.44 14.17
C GLU A 57 -0.82 -10.04 14.41
N LEU A 58 -1.62 -9.12 14.97
CA LEU A 58 -1.15 -7.80 15.40
C LEU A 58 -0.02 -7.90 16.43
N ALA A 59 -0.15 -8.80 17.41
CA ALA A 59 0.88 -9.03 18.42
C ALA A 59 2.18 -9.56 17.80
N ARG A 60 2.08 -10.54 16.89
CA ARG A 60 3.21 -11.11 16.15
C ARG A 60 3.99 -10.04 15.38
N ARG A 61 3.28 -9.14 14.68
CA ARG A 61 3.90 -8.05 13.91
C ARG A 61 4.60 -7.03 14.80
N ARG A 62 3.97 -6.64 15.91
CA ARG A 62 4.60 -5.74 16.90
C ARG A 62 5.84 -6.36 17.54
N GLU A 63 5.81 -7.67 17.81
CA GLU A 63 6.99 -8.38 18.29
C GLU A 63 8.10 -8.42 17.23
N ALA A 64 7.78 -8.58 15.94
CA ALA A 64 8.75 -8.50 14.86
C ALA A 64 9.44 -7.12 14.80
N VAL A 65 8.67 -6.03 14.94
CA VAL A 65 9.20 -4.66 15.05
C VAL A 65 10.12 -4.50 16.26
N ALA A 66 9.69 -4.99 17.43
CA ALA A 66 10.50 -4.92 18.65
C ALA A 66 11.82 -5.71 18.52
N ARG A 67 11.76 -6.92 17.95
CA ARG A 67 12.95 -7.77 17.71
C ARG A 67 13.89 -7.18 16.68
N ARG A 68 13.38 -6.45 15.69
CA ARG A 68 14.21 -5.80 14.66
C ARG A 68 15.16 -4.76 15.25
N ALA A 69 14.81 -4.18 16.41
CA ALA A 69 15.63 -3.25 17.19
C ALA A 69 16.24 -2.15 16.30
N PHE A 70 15.38 -1.37 15.65
CA PHE A 70 15.83 -0.34 14.72
C PHE A 70 16.80 0.65 15.35
N THR A 71 17.87 0.98 14.63
CA THR A 71 18.75 2.08 15.02
C THR A 71 17.99 3.40 14.96
N ALA A 72 18.26 4.32 15.87
CA ALA A 72 17.63 5.66 15.87
C ALA A 72 18.00 6.54 14.65
N ARG A 73 18.87 6.05 13.75
CA ARG A 73 19.31 6.77 12.56
C ARG A 73 18.20 6.91 11.53
N TRP A 74 17.94 8.15 11.13
CA TRP A 74 17.03 8.47 10.03
C TRP A 74 17.68 8.15 8.67
N ALA A 75 16.88 7.62 7.76
CA ALA A 75 17.28 7.19 6.42
C ALA A 75 16.05 7.09 5.49
N PRO A 76 16.23 7.11 4.16
CA PRO A 76 15.16 6.81 3.21
C PRO A 76 14.48 5.48 3.53
N GLY A 77 13.15 5.45 3.49
CA GLY A 77 12.34 4.28 3.77
C GLY A 77 12.13 3.99 5.26
N ARG A 78 12.68 4.81 6.16
CA ARG A 78 12.41 4.69 7.60
C ARG A 78 11.04 5.26 7.92
N LEU A 79 10.21 4.45 8.56
CA LEU A 79 8.98 4.91 9.18
C LEU A 79 9.29 5.34 10.61
N VAL A 80 9.04 6.59 10.95
CA VAL A 80 9.29 7.16 12.27
C VAL A 80 7.99 7.61 12.92
N SER A 81 7.85 7.36 14.22
CA SER A 81 6.79 7.97 15.01
C SER A 81 7.28 9.26 15.64
N VAL A 82 6.49 10.31 15.58
CA VAL A 82 6.74 11.63 16.17
C VAL A 82 5.68 11.91 17.22
N VAL A 83 6.09 12.30 18.43
CA VAL A 83 5.15 12.81 19.43
C VAL A 83 5.03 14.33 19.28
N HIS A 84 3.82 14.84 19.02
CA HIS A 84 3.53 16.26 18.91
C HIS A 84 2.18 16.58 19.57
N ASP A 85 2.15 17.54 20.49
CA ASP A 85 0.97 17.88 21.30
C ASP A 85 0.29 16.66 21.95
N GLY A 86 1.12 15.76 22.49
CA GLY A 86 0.68 14.51 23.11
C GLY A 86 0.21 13.44 22.12
N ARG A 87 0.24 13.68 20.81
CA ARG A 87 -0.23 12.75 19.77
C ARG A 87 0.95 12.01 19.15
N LEU A 88 0.77 10.73 18.87
CA LEU A 88 1.73 9.95 18.11
C LEU A 88 1.35 10.01 16.63
N LEU A 89 2.21 10.61 15.82
CA LEU A 89 2.06 10.76 14.37
C LEU A 89 3.10 9.90 13.65
N GLY A 90 2.72 9.25 12.56
CA GLY A 90 3.65 8.46 11.74
C GLY A 90 4.15 9.27 10.55
N VAL A 91 5.43 9.12 10.20
CA VAL A 91 6.02 9.75 9.02
C VAL A 91 6.97 8.78 8.33
N LEU A 92 6.78 8.55 7.03
CA LEU A 92 7.73 7.82 6.21
C LEU A 92 8.75 8.78 5.62
N LEU A 93 10.03 8.60 5.95
CA LEU A 93 11.12 9.42 5.46
C LEU A 93 11.50 9.05 4.02
N ASP A 94 11.59 10.05 3.15
CA ASP A 94 11.94 9.88 1.75
C ASP A 94 13.41 10.21 1.48
N ARG A 95 13.79 11.46 1.75
CA ARG A 95 15.10 12.00 1.41
C ARG A 95 15.48 13.14 2.35
N CYS A 96 16.78 13.30 2.54
CA CYS A 96 17.33 14.49 3.18
C CYS A 96 17.47 15.61 2.13
N ILE A 97 16.87 16.78 2.39
CA ILE A 97 16.92 17.94 1.49
C ILE A 97 18.23 18.72 1.69
N HIS A 98 18.53 19.11 2.93
CA HIS A 98 19.79 19.76 3.32
C HIS A 98 20.07 19.52 4.80
N GLY A 99 21.34 19.51 5.22
CA GLY A 99 21.68 19.31 6.64
C GLY A 99 20.99 18.08 7.22
N ASP A 100 20.16 18.29 8.23
CA ASP A 100 19.29 17.27 8.83
C ASP A 100 17.81 17.48 8.51
N LEU A 101 17.46 18.30 7.51
CA LEU A 101 16.08 18.50 7.04
C LEU A 101 15.66 17.34 6.13
N TRP A 102 14.74 16.53 6.63
CA TRP A 102 14.14 15.42 5.90
C TRP A 102 12.80 15.80 5.29
N GLN A 103 12.54 15.26 4.11
CA GLN A 103 11.22 15.23 3.49
C GLN A 103 10.63 13.84 3.63
N GLY A 104 9.32 13.77 3.79
CA GLY A 104 8.58 12.52 3.86
C GLY A 104 7.09 12.71 3.65
N TRP A 105 6.35 11.66 3.96
CA TRP A 105 4.89 11.62 3.89
C TRP A 105 4.30 11.20 5.23
N MET A 106 3.12 11.73 5.55
CA MET A 106 2.36 11.26 6.71
C MET A 106 2.02 9.77 6.56
N ALA A 107 2.01 9.07 7.68
CA ALA A 107 1.55 7.70 7.80
C ALA A 107 0.39 7.60 8.79
N ALA A 108 -0.58 6.76 8.46
CA ALA A 108 -1.88 6.62 9.12
C ALA A 108 -2.24 5.14 9.35
N GLY A 109 -3.28 4.90 10.13
CA GLY A 109 -3.71 3.56 10.53
C GLY A 109 -5.06 3.12 9.97
N GLU A 110 -5.73 3.96 9.17
CA GLU A 110 -7.13 3.76 8.79
C GLU A 110 -7.29 3.45 7.29
N PRO A 111 -7.20 2.16 6.87
CA PRO A 111 -7.25 1.78 5.45
C PRO A 111 -8.61 2.09 4.79
N ASP A 112 -9.73 2.02 5.52
CA ASP A 112 -11.06 2.35 4.98
C ASP A 112 -11.15 3.81 4.48
N TRP A 113 -10.28 4.68 5.03
CA TRP A 113 -10.21 6.10 4.70
C TRP A 113 -9.23 6.41 3.57
N ALA A 114 -8.52 5.41 3.06
CA ALA A 114 -7.57 5.57 1.97
C ALA A 114 -8.24 6.08 0.69
N SER A 115 -7.55 7.00 0.03
CA SER A 115 -7.76 7.46 -1.34
C SER A 115 -6.85 6.72 -2.31
N ASP A 116 -6.99 7.00 -3.60
CA ASP A 116 -6.12 6.47 -4.64
C ASP A 116 -4.66 6.94 -4.55
N PHE A 117 -4.40 8.03 -3.83
CA PHE A 117 -3.05 8.53 -3.55
C PHE A 117 -2.49 8.11 -2.19
N ASP A 118 -3.13 7.14 -1.54
CA ASP A 118 -2.61 6.49 -0.34
C ASP A 118 -2.08 5.10 -0.70
N VAL A 119 -0.98 4.68 -0.08
CA VAL A 119 -0.37 3.36 -0.29
C VAL A 119 -0.50 2.55 0.99
N LEU A 120 -1.16 1.40 0.90
CA LEU A 120 -1.26 0.44 2.00
C LEU A 120 -0.02 -0.45 1.99
N LEU A 121 0.64 -0.54 3.13
CA LEU A 121 1.77 -1.43 3.36
C LEU A 121 1.26 -2.85 3.60
N GLU A 122 1.88 -3.79 2.89
CA GLU A 122 1.52 -5.20 2.89
C GLU A 122 2.39 -5.97 3.90
N PRO A 123 2.02 -7.21 4.28
CA PRO A 123 2.89 -8.04 5.10
C PRO A 123 4.30 -8.20 4.53
N ASP A 124 4.45 -8.18 3.20
CA ASP A 124 5.74 -8.24 2.50
C ASP A 124 6.60 -6.97 2.66
N ASP A 125 6.01 -5.87 3.16
CA ASP A 125 6.71 -4.63 3.48
C ASP A 125 7.21 -4.58 4.94
N GLU A 126 6.96 -5.64 5.73
CA GLU A 126 7.43 -5.75 7.09
C GLU A 126 8.97 -5.80 7.19
N PRO A 127 9.56 -5.32 8.30
CA PRO A 127 8.89 -4.89 9.53
C PRO A 127 8.49 -3.41 9.57
N PHE A 128 7.25 -3.14 10.00
CA PHE A 128 6.77 -1.80 10.36
C PHE A 128 5.66 -1.88 11.43
N GLU A 129 5.46 -0.82 12.19
CA GLU A 129 4.36 -0.71 13.16
C GLU A 129 3.01 -0.64 12.44
N PRO A 130 2.10 -1.61 12.64
CA PRO A 130 0.84 -1.69 11.88
C PRO A 130 -0.09 -0.47 12.04
N MET A 131 0.04 0.32 13.11
CA MET A 131 -0.74 1.57 13.27
C MET A 131 -0.41 2.64 12.22
N PHE A 132 0.66 2.45 11.44
CA PHE A 132 1.13 3.36 10.40
C PHE A 132 1.21 2.66 9.03
N GLY A 133 0.32 1.69 8.79
CA GLY A 133 0.27 0.90 7.56
C GLY A 133 -0.26 1.61 6.32
N VAL A 134 -0.69 2.88 6.41
CA VAL A 134 -1.18 3.65 5.26
C VAL A 134 -0.29 4.87 5.05
N ILE A 135 0.39 4.96 3.92
CA ILE A 135 1.27 6.08 3.56
C ILE A 135 0.50 7.08 2.68
N GLN A 136 0.37 8.30 3.16
CA GLN A 136 -0.36 9.37 2.49
C GLN A 136 0.55 10.11 1.49
N ALA A 137 0.71 9.59 0.28
CA ALA A 137 1.65 10.13 -0.70
C ALA A 137 1.30 11.56 -1.18
N TRP A 138 0.08 12.02 -0.92
CA TRP A 138 -0.36 13.40 -1.12
C TRP A 138 0.00 14.36 0.03
N ASN A 139 0.29 13.83 1.23
CA ASN A 139 0.50 14.61 2.45
C ASN A 139 2.00 14.73 2.76
N VAL A 140 2.67 15.60 2.00
CA VAL A 140 4.11 15.85 2.12
C VAL A 140 4.39 16.78 3.29
N LEU A 141 5.41 16.45 4.07
CA LEU A 141 5.95 17.33 5.11
C LEU A 141 7.48 17.27 5.19
N THR A 142 8.04 18.21 5.93
CA THR A 142 9.46 18.24 6.26
C THR A 142 9.69 18.22 7.75
N LEU A 143 10.72 17.51 8.19
CA LEU A 143 11.07 17.29 9.60
C LEU A 143 12.57 17.44 9.79
N GLU A 144 12.97 17.99 10.94
CA GLU A 144 14.34 17.91 11.42
C GLU A 144 14.37 17.03 12.69
N PRO A 145 15.37 16.15 12.86
CA PRO A 145 15.61 15.49 14.13
C PRO A 145 15.88 16.55 15.20
N SER A 146 14.95 16.72 16.13
CA SER A 146 15.13 17.63 17.27
C SER A 146 14.97 16.86 18.59
N PRO A 147 15.64 17.28 19.68
CA PRO A 147 15.46 16.64 20.99
C PRO A 147 14.01 16.71 21.51
N GLN A 148 13.24 17.70 21.05
CA GLN A 148 11.82 17.89 21.41
C GLN A 148 10.92 16.90 20.66
N LEU A 149 11.39 16.43 19.51
CA LEU A 149 10.73 15.43 18.70
C LEU A 149 11.17 14.04 19.20
N ALA A 150 10.32 13.39 19.98
CA ALA A 150 10.54 12.00 20.39
C ALA A 150 10.34 11.06 19.20
N ALA A 151 11.27 11.09 18.23
CA ALA A 151 11.24 10.25 17.06
C ALA A 151 11.83 8.88 17.32
N ARG A 152 11.02 7.84 17.11
CA ARG A 152 11.49 6.45 17.12
C ARG A 152 11.27 5.86 15.74
N VAL A 153 12.27 5.14 15.24
CA VAL A 153 12.10 4.33 14.03
C VAL A 153 11.22 3.13 14.40
N LEU A 154 10.06 3.04 13.76
CA LEU A 154 9.07 1.98 13.97
C LEU A 154 8.88 1.09 12.75
N GLY A 155 9.60 1.36 11.66
CA GLY A 155 9.53 0.53 10.47
C GLY A 155 10.60 0.86 9.44
N GLU A 156 10.71 -0.02 8.46
CA GLU A 156 11.56 0.14 7.29
C GLU A 156 10.87 -0.49 6.09
N VAL A 157 10.62 0.31 5.06
CA VAL A 157 10.15 -0.21 3.77
C VAL A 157 11.32 -0.45 2.84
N SER A 158 11.18 -1.41 1.94
CA SER A 158 12.20 -1.70 0.92
C SER A 158 12.41 -0.49 -0.02
N ALA A 159 13.58 -0.43 -0.66
CA ALA A 159 13.86 0.59 -1.68
C ALA A 159 12.86 0.54 -2.85
N THR A 160 12.41 -0.67 -3.22
CA THR A 160 11.39 -0.88 -4.25
C THR A 160 10.05 -0.31 -3.82
N ARG A 161 9.62 -0.57 -2.58
CA ARG A 161 8.38 -0.01 -2.04
C ARG A 161 8.45 1.52 -1.94
N LEU A 162 9.56 2.06 -1.48
CA LEU A 162 9.78 3.51 -1.45
C LEU A 162 9.70 4.14 -2.86
N ALA A 163 10.24 3.47 -3.87
CA ALA A 163 10.12 3.91 -5.26
C ALA A 163 8.67 3.86 -5.77
N ALA A 164 7.89 2.85 -5.39
CA ALA A 164 6.46 2.78 -5.71
C ALA A 164 5.67 3.93 -5.05
N ILE A 165 5.96 4.25 -3.79
CA ILE A 165 5.35 5.39 -3.07
C ILE A 165 5.70 6.72 -3.73
N ARG A 166 6.96 6.92 -4.16
CA ARG A 166 7.36 8.09 -4.96
C ARG A 166 6.57 8.18 -6.25
N ALA A 167 6.36 7.07 -6.96
CA ALA A 167 5.57 7.06 -8.19
C ALA A 167 4.11 7.45 -7.94
N VAL A 168 3.51 7.03 -6.81
CA VAL A 168 2.16 7.49 -6.41
C VAL A 168 2.16 8.99 -6.12
N HIS A 169 3.18 9.48 -5.43
CA HIS A 169 3.34 10.91 -5.19
C HIS A 169 3.46 11.72 -6.49
N ASP A 170 4.21 11.22 -7.47
CA ASP A 170 4.36 11.85 -8.78
C ASP A 170 3.03 11.91 -9.54
N GLU A 171 2.22 10.84 -9.48
CA GLU A 171 0.86 10.83 -10.05
C GLU A 171 -0.06 11.86 -9.37
N TRP A 172 -0.02 11.95 -8.03
CA TRP A 172 -0.74 12.98 -7.29
C TRP A 172 -0.30 14.39 -7.70
N ALA A 173 1.00 14.64 -7.77
CA ALA A 173 1.55 15.94 -8.16
C ALA A 173 1.16 16.32 -9.60
N ALA A 174 1.09 15.32 -10.48
CA ALA A 174 0.63 15.46 -11.86
C ALA A 174 -0.91 15.57 -11.98
N HIS A 175 -1.66 15.43 -10.88
CA HIS A 175 -3.11 15.35 -10.85
C HIS A 175 -3.64 14.27 -11.81
N ALA A 176 -2.96 13.12 -11.84
CA ALA A 176 -3.33 12.01 -12.71
C ALA A 176 -4.72 11.50 -12.33
N ALA A 177 -5.59 11.36 -13.35
CA ALA A 177 -6.92 10.79 -13.14
C ALA A 177 -6.82 9.27 -13.02
N SER A 178 -7.42 8.73 -11.96
CA SER A 178 -7.57 7.29 -11.81
C SER A 178 -8.77 6.78 -12.61
N ALA A 179 -8.62 5.64 -13.26
CA ALA A 179 -9.62 5.06 -14.16
C ALA A 179 -10.73 4.26 -13.44
N ILE A 180 -10.72 4.23 -12.10
CA ILE A 180 -11.71 3.51 -11.29
C ILE A 180 -12.73 4.48 -10.67
N ALA A 181 -13.95 4.00 -10.45
CA ALA A 181 -14.99 4.79 -9.83
C ALA A 181 -14.67 5.08 -8.34
N PRO A 182 -15.11 6.23 -7.80
CA PRO A 182 -15.07 6.48 -6.36
C PRO A 182 -15.94 5.50 -5.57
N GLU A 183 -15.32 4.74 -4.68
CA GLU A 183 -15.97 3.79 -3.76
C GLU A 183 -15.25 3.83 -2.39
N PRO A 184 -15.65 4.73 -1.48
CA PRO A 184 -15.07 4.81 -0.13
C PRO A 184 -15.05 3.45 0.58
N GLY A 185 -14.01 3.17 1.36
CA GLY A 185 -13.83 1.89 2.07
C GLY A 185 -13.33 0.75 1.20
N ARG A 186 -13.14 0.97 -0.10
CA ARG A 186 -12.60 -0.04 -1.02
C ARG A 186 -11.11 0.14 -1.24
N ILE A 187 -10.39 -0.97 -1.13
CA ILE A 187 -8.99 -1.10 -1.52
C ILE A 187 -8.90 -1.77 -2.89
N ALA A 188 -8.02 -1.25 -3.74
CA ALA A 188 -7.74 -1.75 -5.07
C ALA A 188 -6.24 -1.93 -5.27
N LEU A 189 -5.86 -3.03 -5.92
CA LEU A 189 -4.52 -3.19 -6.48
C LEU A 189 -4.45 -2.42 -7.80
N ARG A 190 -3.51 -1.49 -7.92
CA ARG A 190 -3.33 -0.69 -9.14
C ARG A 190 -1.87 -0.62 -9.59
N ALA A 191 -1.70 -0.45 -10.90
CA ALA A 191 -0.40 -0.18 -11.49
C ALA A 191 -0.07 1.31 -11.37
N VAL A 192 1.20 1.62 -11.07
CA VAL A 192 1.70 2.99 -10.81
C VAL A 192 3.01 3.19 -11.56
N GLY A 193 3.13 4.33 -12.25
CA GLY A 193 4.37 4.68 -12.96
C GLY A 193 4.83 3.63 -13.99
N GLY A 194 3.92 2.78 -14.47
CA GLY A 194 4.18 1.72 -15.44
C GLY A 194 5.05 0.56 -14.97
N ALA A 195 5.52 0.55 -13.71
CA ALA A 195 6.50 -0.41 -13.22
C ALA A 195 6.16 -1.01 -11.84
N PHE A 196 5.27 -0.36 -11.08
CA PHE A 196 4.94 -0.77 -9.71
C PHE A 196 3.49 -1.20 -9.59
N SER A 197 3.22 -2.08 -8.63
CA SER A 197 1.88 -2.43 -8.19
C SER A 197 1.73 -2.01 -6.72
N VAL A 198 0.64 -1.32 -6.39
CA VAL A 198 0.36 -0.86 -5.03
C VAL A 198 -1.08 -1.16 -4.66
N LEU A 199 -1.32 -1.48 -3.39
CA LEU A 199 -2.65 -1.40 -2.80
C LEU A 199 -2.93 0.06 -2.42
N SER A 200 -4.02 0.62 -2.94
CA SER A 200 -4.49 1.96 -2.60
C SER A 200 -5.99 1.96 -2.36
N GLY A 201 -6.53 3.05 -1.83
CA GLY A 201 -7.96 3.29 -1.88
C GLY A 201 -8.44 3.63 -3.30
N THR A 202 -9.69 4.07 -3.41
CA THR A 202 -10.26 4.60 -4.65
C THR A 202 -10.26 6.13 -4.67
N PRO A 203 -10.45 6.77 -5.84
CA PRO A 203 -10.57 8.21 -5.94
C PRO A 203 -11.68 8.77 -5.05
N LEU A 204 -11.54 10.04 -4.66
CA LEU A 204 -12.55 10.74 -3.89
C LEU A 204 -13.76 11.06 -4.77
N GLY A 205 -14.95 10.79 -4.23
CA GLY A 205 -16.21 11.12 -4.89
C GLY A 205 -16.70 12.55 -4.58
N PRO A 206 -17.79 12.99 -5.21
CA PRO A 206 -18.52 14.17 -4.76
C PRO A 206 -19.05 13.93 -3.33
N GLN A 207 -18.87 14.91 -2.43
CA GLN A 207 -19.36 14.86 -1.04
C GLN A 207 -18.80 13.67 -0.23
N ASP A 208 -17.57 13.28 -0.52
CA ASP A 208 -16.89 12.15 0.12
C ASP A 208 -16.45 12.49 1.56
N PRO A 209 -16.83 11.69 2.57
CA PRO A 209 -16.43 11.94 3.96
C PRO A 209 -14.91 11.89 4.15
N ARG A 210 -14.18 11.19 3.27
CA ARG A 210 -12.71 11.12 3.33
C ARG A 210 -12.04 12.48 3.11
N VAL A 211 -12.73 13.48 2.55
CA VAL A 211 -12.22 14.86 2.45
C VAL A 211 -11.97 15.48 3.82
N ASP A 212 -12.88 15.26 4.78
CA ASP A 212 -12.71 15.77 6.14
C ASP A 212 -11.58 15.04 6.87
N TYR A 213 -11.45 13.73 6.65
CA TYR A 213 -10.32 12.92 7.13
C TYR A 213 -8.98 13.43 6.60
N GLN A 214 -8.87 13.68 5.29
CA GLN A 214 -7.65 14.25 4.71
C GLN A 214 -7.34 15.62 5.29
N SER A 215 -8.36 16.43 5.60
CA SER A 215 -8.17 17.74 6.20
C SER A 215 -7.55 17.63 7.61
N LEU A 216 -8.01 16.68 8.44
CA LEU A 216 -7.42 16.43 9.77
C LEU A 216 -5.93 16.09 9.69
N TYR A 217 -5.55 15.16 8.81
CA TYR A 217 -4.15 14.76 8.64
C TYR A 217 -3.30 15.84 8.00
N ARG A 218 -3.86 16.64 7.09
CA ARG A 218 -3.17 17.79 6.50
C ARG A 218 -2.87 18.85 7.56
N ASP A 219 -3.84 19.18 8.40
CA ASP A 219 -3.68 20.15 9.47
C ASP A 219 -2.63 19.70 10.48
N ALA A 220 -2.65 18.41 10.85
CA ALA A 220 -1.62 17.83 11.72
C ALA A 220 -0.22 17.87 11.10
N GLY A 221 -0.08 17.55 9.81
CA GLY A 221 1.19 17.64 9.09
C GLY A 221 1.72 19.08 9.01
N LEU A 222 0.84 20.06 8.78
CA LEU A 222 1.18 21.48 8.78
C LEU A 222 1.60 21.98 10.16
N GLN A 223 0.91 21.58 11.23
CA GLN A 223 1.27 21.92 12.60
C GLN A 223 2.65 21.34 12.96
N LEU A 224 2.87 20.06 12.63
CA LEU A 224 4.14 19.40 12.87
C LEU A 224 5.30 20.07 12.12
N GLY A 225 5.11 20.41 10.84
CA GLY A 225 6.12 21.12 10.05
C GLY A 225 6.44 22.52 10.60
N ARG A 226 5.44 23.25 11.11
CA ARG A 226 5.64 24.58 11.73
C ARG A 226 6.37 24.51 13.06
N ALA A 227 5.99 23.57 13.93
CA ALA A 227 6.59 23.41 15.25
C ALA A 227 8.10 23.12 15.17
N LEU A 228 8.54 22.48 14.09
CA LEU A 228 9.95 22.15 13.87
C LEU A 228 10.71 23.20 13.06
N ALA A 229 10.01 24.08 12.35
CA ALA A 229 10.62 25.19 11.62
C ALA A 229 10.82 26.44 12.48
N GLN A 230 10.22 26.51 13.68
CA GLN A 230 10.47 27.60 14.62
C GLN A 230 11.70 27.27 15.49
N PRO A 231 12.87 27.90 15.26
CA PRO A 231 13.88 27.96 16.30
C PRO A 231 13.26 28.72 17.49
N GLN A 232 13.30 28.12 18.68
CA GLN A 232 13.07 28.84 19.93
C GLN A 232 14.22 29.83 20.18
N ASP A 233 14.27 30.90 19.39
CA ASP A 233 15.02 32.11 19.71
C ASP A 233 14.06 33.14 20.33
N GLU A 234 13.38 32.74 21.41
CA GLU A 234 12.84 33.71 22.38
C GLU A 234 13.96 34.11 23.34
N THR A 235 14.97 34.84 22.85
CA THR A 235 15.70 35.94 23.53
C THR A 235 16.80 36.43 22.58
N SER A 236 16.44 37.15 21.52
CA SER A 236 17.26 38.27 21.04
C SER A 236 16.46 39.11 20.06
N ALA A 237 16.08 40.31 20.48
CA ALA A 237 15.46 41.30 19.62
C ALA A 237 16.52 41.95 18.71
N ALA A 238 16.44 41.76 17.39
CA ALA A 238 16.87 42.70 16.33
C ALA A 238 16.44 42.18 14.92
N PRO A 239 16.43 43.02 13.86
CA PRO A 239 15.25 43.60 13.25
C PRO A 239 14.77 42.90 11.96
N SER A 240 13.52 43.17 11.61
CA SER A 240 12.73 42.60 10.52
C SER A 240 13.44 42.47 9.16
N PRO A 241 13.27 41.34 8.44
CA PRO A 241 13.61 41.28 7.02
C PRO A 241 12.56 42.02 6.19
N SER A 242 13.05 42.77 5.20
CA SER A 242 12.26 43.53 4.23
C SER A 242 11.32 42.63 3.40
N PRO A 243 10.17 43.14 2.90
CA PRO A 243 9.20 42.34 2.18
C PRO A 243 9.79 41.84 0.85
N ALA A 244 9.78 40.53 0.66
CA ALA A 244 10.14 39.90 -0.60
C ALA A 244 9.13 40.31 -1.69
N ARG A 245 9.65 40.86 -2.78
CA ARG A 245 8.93 41.17 -4.02
C ARG A 245 8.35 39.87 -4.60
N PRO A 246 7.09 39.84 -5.07
CA PRO A 246 6.52 38.63 -5.64
C PRO A 246 7.25 38.27 -6.94
N LEU A 247 7.85 37.08 -6.99
CA LEU A 247 8.37 36.49 -8.22
C LEU A 247 7.18 36.09 -9.13
N PRO A 248 7.28 36.25 -10.46
CA PRO A 248 6.20 35.91 -11.37
C PRO A 248 5.95 34.40 -11.43
N ARG A 249 4.68 34.03 -11.61
CA ARG A 249 4.22 32.67 -11.92
C ARG A 249 5.04 32.08 -13.08
N PRO A 250 5.57 30.85 -12.98
CA PRO A 250 6.04 30.12 -14.14
C PRO A 250 4.89 29.30 -14.73
N GLU A 251 4.50 29.63 -15.95
CA GLU A 251 3.88 28.70 -16.89
C GLU A 251 5.01 27.82 -17.45
N ASP A 252 5.26 26.64 -16.89
CA ASP A 252 6.12 25.66 -17.55
C ASP A 252 5.75 24.24 -17.10
N GLY A 253 5.19 23.48 -18.02
CA GLY A 253 4.86 22.06 -17.85
C GLY A 253 6.10 21.16 -17.79
N TRP A 254 5.84 19.85 -17.76
CA TRP A 254 6.71 18.66 -17.70
C TRP A 254 8.24 18.81 -17.94
N TRP A 255 8.66 19.62 -18.91
CA TRP A 255 10.08 19.89 -19.23
C TRP A 255 10.85 20.67 -18.14
N GLY A 256 10.16 21.42 -17.29
CA GLY A 256 10.78 22.12 -16.15
C GLY A 256 11.32 21.15 -15.07
N SER A 257 10.60 20.05 -14.84
CA SER A 257 10.98 19.02 -13.86
C SER A 257 12.18 18.18 -14.32
N ILE A 258 12.29 17.94 -15.63
CA ILE A 258 13.42 17.17 -16.22
C ILE A 258 14.71 17.98 -16.18
N ARG A 259 14.68 19.31 -16.40
CA ARG A 259 15.90 20.14 -16.29
C ARG A 259 16.41 20.29 -14.86
N ARG A 260 15.53 20.25 -13.87
CA ARG A 260 15.91 20.21 -12.46
C ARG A 260 16.60 18.90 -12.07
N TRP A 261 16.40 17.84 -12.87
CA TRP A 261 17.01 16.51 -12.72
C TRP A 261 18.49 16.45 -13.16
N PHE A 262 18.94 17.34 -14.06
CA PHE A 262 20.31 17.35 -14.61
C PHE A 262 21.23 18.43 -14.00
N GLY A 263 20.76 19.21 -13.04
CA GLY A 263 21.44 20.44 -12.57
C GLY A 263 22.36 20.31 -11.35
N ALA A 264 22.40 19.17 -10.64
CA ALA A 264 23.22 19.05 -9.43
C ALA A 264 23.91 17.67 -9.34
N GLU A 265 25.24 17.72 -9.41
CA GLU A 265 26.22 16.71 -8.97
C GLU A 265 26.32 15.38 -9.76
N GLY A 266 27.26 15.38 -10.72
CA GLY A 266 28.37 14.42 -10.77
C GLY A 266 28.10 13.04 -11.39
N TRP A 267 28.95 12.67 -12.35
CA TRP A 267 29.02 11.44 -13.16
C TRP A 267 28.98 10.06 -12.44
N ALA A 268 28.61 9.96 -11.17
CA ALA A 268 28.57 8.69 -10.42
C ALA A 268 27.27 7.87 -10.60
N ARG A 269 26.22 8.44 -11.22
CA ARG A 269 24.89 7.81 -11.31
C ARG A 269 24.60 6.86 -12.49
N PRO A 270 25.24 6.91 -13.68
CA PRO A 270 24.97 5.91 -14.71
C PRO A 270 25.47 4.51 -14.32
N ALA A 271 26.43 4.42 -13.39
CA ALA A 271 26.93 3.14 -12.87
C ALA A 271 25.91 2.43 -11.94
N PHE A 272 25.16 3.18 -11.12
CA PHE A 272 24.15 2.60 -10.21
C PHE A 272 22.90 2.11 -10.95
N ALA A 273 22.49 2.78 -12.04
CA ALA A 273 21.39 2.32 -12.89
C ALA A 273 21.71 1.00 -13.59
N ALA A 274 22.97 0.80 -14.01
CA ALA A 274 23.43 -0.47 -14.58
C ALA A 274 23.47 -1.60 -13.55
N VAL A 275 23.88 -1.33 -12.30
CA VAL A 275 23.87 -2.31 -11.21
C VAL A 275 22.44 -2.70 -10.80
N ALA A 276 21.52 -1.73 -10.75
CA ALA A 276 20.10 -2.00 -10.48
C ALA A 276 19.45 -2.86 -11.58
N LEU A 277 19.79 -2.60 -12.85
CA LEU A 277 19.35 -3.42 -13.98
C LEU A 277 19.93 -4.84 -13.93
N PHE A 278 21.22 -4.99 -13.56
CA PHE A 278 21.87 -6.30 -13.45
C PHE A 278 21.31 -7.14 -12.29
N ALA A 279 20.95 -6.50 -11.16
CA ALA A 279 20.30 -7.15 -10.03
C ALA A 279 18.87 -7.63 -10.38
N VAL A 280 18.12 -6.86 -11.19
CA VAL A 280 16.78 -7.26 -11.67
C VAL A 280 16.86 -8.46 -12.62
N ILE A 281 17.85 -8.51 -13.51
CA ILE A 281 18.03 -9.65 -14.44
C ILE A 281 18.42 -10.94 -13.71
N GLN A 282 19.25 -10.87 -12.67
CA GLN A 282 19.61 -12.07 -11.89
C GLN A 282 18.50 -12.54 -10.94
N ASN A 283 17.65 -11.65 -10.46
CA ASN A 283 16.55 -12.02 -9.55
C ASN A 283 15.37 -12.71 -10.28
N VAL A 284 15.14 -12.38 -11.56
CA VAL A 284 14.14 -13.08 -12.40
C VAL A 284 14.58 -14.53 -12.70
N GLY A 285 15.88 -14.83 -12.71
CA GLY A 285 16.41 -16.16 -12.96
C GLY A 285 16.41 -17.11 -11.75
N LEU A 286 16.27 -16.60 -10.53
CA LEU A 286 16.39 -17.39 -9.28
C LEU A 286 15.06 -17.68 -8.56
N ILE A 287 13.96 -17.00 -8.93
CA ILE A 287 12.63 -17.13 -8.30
C ILE A 287 11.76 -18.22 -8.98
N GLY A 288 12.36 -19.03 -9.85
CA GLY A 288 11.69 -20.14 -10.55
C GLY A 288 11.47 -21.43 -9.74
N GLY A 289 11.69 -21.44 -8.43
CA GLY A 289 11.46 -22.68 -7.69
C GLY A 289 11.67 -22.61 -6.18
N ARG A 290 10.58 -22.38 -5.44
CA ARG A 290 10.26 -23.14 -4.22
C ARG A 290 8.88 -22.77 -3.66
N SER A 291 7.95 -23.72 -3.84
CA SER A 291 6.87 -24.12 -2.94
C SER A 291 6.19 -23.05 -2.07
N THR A 292 5.04 -22.57 -2.53
CA THR A 292 3.94 -22.09 -1.67
C THR A 292 2.94 -23.23 -1.49
N THR A 293 2.90 -23.81 -0.30
CA THR A 293 1.81 -24.68 0.15
C THR A 293 1.43 -24.30 1.55
N GLU A 294 0.11 -24.21 1.73
CA GLU A 294 -0.70 -24.18 2.94
C GLU A 294 -1.19 -22.82 3.44
N ASP A 295 -2.52 -22.80 3.60
CA ASP A 295 -3.46 -21.72 3.92
C ASP A 295 -2.97 -20.72 4.97
N ASP A 296 -2.98 -19.44 4.60
CA ASP A 296 -3.05 -18.35 5.57
C ASP A 296 -4.05 -17.29 5.06
N ASP A 297 -5.32 -17.68 5.10
CA ASP A 297 -6.45 -16.89 4.60
C ASP A 297 -6.89 -15.88 5.69
N VAL A 298 -6.04 -14.91 6.01
CA VAL A 298 -6.42 -13.75 6.85
C VAL A 298 -7.33 -12.85 6.01
N ARG A 299 -8.64 -13.08 6.14
CA ARG A 299 -9.68 -12.30 5.45
C ARG A 299 -9.78 -10.89 6.04
N PHE A 300 -9.01 -9.97 5.47
CA PHE A 300 -9.33 -8.54 5.57
C PHE A 300 -10.67 -8.30 4.86
N ARG A 301 -11.52 -7.45 5.44
CA ARG A 301 -12.88 -7.16 4.98
C ARG A 301 -12.90 -6.96 3.46
N SER A 302 -13.57 -7.90 2.78
CA SER A 302 -13.99 -7.92 1.38
C SER A 302 -13.28 -6.93 0.44
N VAL A 303 -12.21 -7.41 -0.19
CA VAL A 303 -11.83 -6.97 -1.55
C VAL A 303 -13.01 -7.33 -2.47
N PRO A 304 -13.61 -6.39 -3.21
CA PRO A 304 -14.46 -6.79 -4.31
C PRO A 304 -13.53 -7.32 -5.40
N VAL A 305 -13.51 -8.64 -5.54
CA VAL A 305 -12.93 -9.34 -6.69
C VAL A 305 -13.57 -8.74 -7.93
N ALA A 306 -12.80 -7.96 -8.69
CA ALA A 306 -13.16 -7.60 -10.06
C ALA A 306 -11.89 -7.30 -10.89
N PRO A 307 -11.85 -7.70 -12.17
CA PRO A 307 -12.79 -8.56 -12.88
C PRO A 307 -12.36 -10.03 -12.77
N VAL A 308 -13.35 -10.90 -12.92
CA VAL A 308 -13.25 -12.35 -13.18
C VAL A 308 -11.86 -12.73 -13.67
N ALA A 309 -11.12 -13.49 -12.85
CA ALA A 309 -10.02 -14.30 -13.34
C ALA A 309 -10.61 -15.13 -14.47
N ALA A 310 -10.31 -14.70 -15.70
CA ALA A 310 -10.35 -15.46 -16.91
C ALA A 310 -10.85 -16.90 -16.65
N GLN A 311 -12.16 -17.14 -16.65
CA GLN A 311 -12.69 -18.50 -16.46
C GLN A 311 -12.33 -19.34 -17.70
N ALA A 312 -11.70 -20.50 -17.48
CA ALA A 312 -11.53 -21.49 -18.53
C ALA A 312 -12.91 -22.03 -18.90
N ASN A 313 -13.16 -22.26 -20.18
CA ASN A 313 -14.41 -22.88 -20.65
C ASN A 313 -14.18 -24.33 -21.12
N LEU A 314 -12.92 -24.75 -21.30
CA LEU A 314 -12.55 -26.11 -21.68
C LEU A 314 -11.43 -26.65 -20.79
N VAL A 315 -11.46 -27.96 -20.56
CA VAL A 315 -10.37 -28.74 -19.97
C VAL A 315 -9.84 -29.74 -20.99
N VAL A 316 -8.52 -29.86 -21.11
CA VAL A 316 -7.86 -30.80 -22.01
C VAL A 316 -6.79 -31.59 -21.26
N ARG A 317 -6.74 -32.89 -21.54
CA ARG A 317 -5.65 -33.78 -21.11
C ARG A 317 -4.98 -34.34 -22.34
N TRP A 318 -3.67 -34.21 -22.42
CA TRP A 318 -2.86 -34.73 -23.51
C TRP A 318 -2.58 -36.23 -23.31
N LYS A 319 -2.27 -36.93 -24.40
CA LYS A 319 -1.73 -38.30 -24.32
C LYS A 319 -0.29 -38.28 -23.79
N ASP A 320 0.15 -39.39 -23.23
CA ASP A 320 1.52 -39.55 -22.73
C ASP A 320 2.53 -39.36 -23.88
N GLY A 321 3.58 -38.58 -23.62
CA GLY A 321 4.66 -38.32 -24.59
C GLY A 321 4.42 -37.18 -25.58
N VAL A 322 3.29 -36.47 -25.52
CA VAL A 322 3.06 -35.25 -26.32
C VAL A 322 4.03 -34.15 -25.89
N ARG A 323 4.75 -33.57 -26.87
CA ARG A 323 5.66 -32.45 -26.60
C ARG A 323 4.87 -31.15 -26.43
N ILE A 324 5.33 -30.28 -25.53
CA ILE A 324 4.70 -28.98 -25.25
C ILE A 324 4.55 -28.15 -26.54
N ASP A 325 5.55 -28.18 -27.44
CA ASP A 325 5.51 -27.45 -28.71
C ASP A 325 4.40 -27.92 -29.68
N GLU A 326 3.94 -29.17 -29.55
CA GLU A 326 2.87 -29.75 -30.36
C GLU A 326 1.50 -29.41 -29.77
N ALA A 327 1.39 -29.44 -28.44
CA ALA A 327 0.22 -28.95 -27.72
C ALA A 327 -0.02 -27.45 -28.01
N ASP A 328 1.02 -26.62 -27.91
CA ASP A 328 0.93 -25.18 -28.16
C ASP A 328 0.55 -24.84 -29.61
N ARG A 329 0.98 -25.65 -30.58
CA ARG A 329 0.58 -25.49 -31.99
C ARG A 329 -0.91 -25.76 -32.18
N LEU A 330 -1.43 -26.81 -31.53
CA LEU A 330 -2.86 -27.11 -31.58
C LEU A 330 -3.68 -26.02 -30.88
N LEU A 331 -3.27 -25.58 -29.69
CA LEU A 331 -3.97 -24.52 -28.94
C LEU A 331 -4.00 -23.20 -29.73
N ARG A 332 -2.89 -22.81 -30.35
CA ARG A 332 -2.83 -21.61 -31.22
C ARG A 332 -3.74 -21.71 -32.44
N SER A 333 -3.90 -22.90 -33.03
CA SER A 333 -4.75 -23.11 -34.22
C SER A 333 -6.23 -22.82 -33.98
N MET A 334 -6.69 -22.92 -32.73
CA MET A 334 -8.06 -22.61 -32.31
C MET A 334 -8.12 -21.33 -31.46
N SER A 335 -7.09 -20.48 -31.52
CA SER A 335 -6.99 -19.22 -30.77
C SER A 335 -7.27 -19.40 -29.27
N ALA A 336 -6.75 -20.49 -28.71
CA ALA A 336 -6.99 -20.87 -27.34
C ALA A 336 -5.95 -20.25 -26.40
N GLU A 337 -6.42 -19.68 -25.29
CA GLU A 337 -5.60 -19.08 -24.23
C GLU A 337 -5.46 -20.07 -23.07
N VAL A 338 -4.23 -20.38 -22.66
CA VAL A 338 -3.98 -21.26 -21.52
C VAL A 338 -4.22 -20.48 -20.23
N VAL A 339 -5.28 -20.84 -19.52
CA VAL A 339 -5.70 -20.21 -18.26
C VAL A 339 -4.96 -20.84 -17.06
N GLY A 340 -4.54 -22.09 -17.19
CA GLY A 340 -3.68 -22.73 -16.18
C GLY A 340 -3.40 -24.20 -16.47
N GLY A 341 -2.26 -24.69 -15.99
CA GLY A 341 -1.83 -26.08 -16.13
C GLY A 341 -0.35 -26.21 -16.51
N PRO A 342 0.20 -27.43 -16.49
CA PRO A 342 -0.44 -28.70 -16.13
C PRO A 342 -0.76 -28.78 -14.62
N GLY A 343 -2.00 -29.09 -14.26
CA GLY A 343 -2.36 -29.38 -12.86
C GLY A 343 -1.78 -30.73 -12.39
N PRO A 344 -1.95 -31.09 -11.10
CA PRO A 344 -1.42 -32.34 -10.53
C PRO A 344 -1.91 -33.62 -11.24
N ASN A 345 -3.03 -33.53 -11.98
CA ASN A 345 -3.61 -34.63 -12.76
C ASN A 345 -3.26 -34.56 -14.26
N GLY A 346 -2.30 -33.71 -14.67
CA GLY A 346 -1.93 -33.51 -16.09
C GLY A 346 -2.99 -32.79 -16.93
N VAL A 347 -3.97 -32.16 -16.29
CA VAL A 347 -5.08 -31.44 -16.95
C VAL A 347 -4.71 -29.99 -17.16
N TRP A 348 -5.03 -29.49 -18.34
CA TRP A 348 -4.85 -28.10 -18.78
C TRP A 348 -6.22 -27.42 -18.85
N ARG A 349 -6.29 -26.18 -18.36
CA ARG A 349 -7.46 -25.32 -18.38
C ARG A 349 -7.25 -24.27 -19.44
N VAL A 350 -8.19 -24.18 -20.38
CA VAL A 350 -8.04 -23.37 -21.58
C VAL A 350 -9.31 -22.57 -21.82
N ARG A 351 -9.15 -21.34 -22.30
CA ARG A 351 -10.23 -20.50 -22.83
C ARG A 351 -10.18 -20.50 -24.34
N VAL A 352 -11.32 -20.72 -24.97
CA VAL A 352 -11.50 -20.58 -26.42
C VAL A 352 -12.65 -19.63 -26.70
N ALA A 353 -12.55 -18.78 -27.72
CA ALA A 353 -13.64 -17.86 -28.10
C ALA A 353 -14.92 -18.59 -28.53
N ASP A 354 -14.77 -19.76 -29.17
CA ASP A 354 -15.85 -20.69 -29.52
C ASP A 354 -15.63 -22.03 -28.77
N PRO A 355 -16.33 -22.27 -27.64
CA PRO A 355 -16.18 -23.49 -26.86
C PRO A 355 -16.64 -24.75 -27.61
N VAL A 356 -17.66 -24.63 -28.47
CA VAL A 356 -18.26 -25.78 -29.17
C VAL A 356 -17.36 -26.21 -30.34
N GLY A 357 -16.88 -25.23 -31.12
CA GLY A 357 -15.88 -25.46 -32.16
C GLY A 357 -14.55 -25.94 -31.58
N GLY A 358 -14.08 -25.31 -30.50
CA GLY A 358 -12.85 -25.69 -29.80
C GLY A 358 -12.89 -27.13 -29.25
N LEU A 359 -14.01 -27.53 -28.65
CA LEU A 359 -14.19 -28.90 -28.17
C LEU A 359 -14.22 -29.92 -29.32
N SER A 360 -14.81 -29.57 -30.46
CA SER A 360 -14.82 -30.42 -31.67
C SER A 360 -13.41 -30.62 -32.23
N VAL A 361 -12.60 -29.56 -32.26
CA VAL A 361 -11.18 -29.61 -32.69
C VAL A 361 -10.33 -30.44 -31.73
N LEU A 362 -10.53 -30.29 -30.42
CA LEU A 362 -9.83 -31.08 -29.41
C LEU A 362 -10.23 -32.56 -29.48
N ALA A 363 -11.51 -32.87 -29.66
CA ALA A 363 -12.00 -34.25 -29.77
C ALA A 363 -11.50 -34.96 -31.04
N ALA A 364 -11.29 -34.21 -32.12
CA ALA A 364 -10.75 -34.73 -33.38
C ALA A 364 -9.22 -34.89 -33.39
N SER A 365 -8.51 -34.32 -32.40
CA SER A 365 -7.05 -34.31 -32.38
C SER A 365 -6.47 -35.64 -31.87
N PRO A 366 -5.49 -36.24 -32.58
CA PRO A 366 -4.84 -37.47 -32.13
C PRO A 366 -3.98 -37.26 -30.88
N LEU A 367 -3.66 -36.02 -30.51
CA LEU A 367 -2.82 -35.64 -29.37
C LEU A 367 -3.61 -35.60 -28.03
N VAL A 368 -4.94 -35.54 -28.10
CA VAL A 368 -5.81 -35.36 -26.93
C VAL A 368 -6.26 -36.71 -26.38
N ALA A 369 -6.08 -36.91 -25.08
CA ALA A 369 -6.57 -38.08 -24.36
C ALA A 369 -8.02 -37.90 -23.88
N SER A 370 -8.38 -36.68 -23.46
CA SER A 370 -9.75 -36.31 -23.10
C SER A 370 -9.93 -34.80 -23.14
N ALA A 371 -11.09 -34.33 -23.62
CA ALA A 371 -11.48 -32.93 -23.59
C ALA A 371 -12.95 -32.80 -23.15
N GLY A 372 -13.27 -31.74 -22.43
CA GLY A 372 -14.62 -31.49 -21.92
C GLY A 372 -14.84 -30.02 -21.54
N PRO A 373 -16.09 -29.61 -21.30
CA PRO A 373 -16.38 -28.30 -20.74
C PRO A 373 -15.76 -28.18 -19.35
N ALA A 374 -15.26 -27.00 -19.02
CA ALA A 374 -14.84 -26.68 -17.65
C ALA A 374 -16.09 -26.55 -16.78
N SER A 375 -16.55 -27.65 -16.16
CA SER A 375 -17.64 -27.62 -15.20
C SER A 375 -17.18 -26.96 -13.89
N GLU A 376 -17.91 -25.96 -13.43
CA GLU A 376 -17.78 -25.35 -12.10
C GLU A 376 -18.17 -26.39 -11.01
N GLN A 377 -17.21 -27.20 -10.61
CA GLN A 377 -17.15 -27.90 -9.34
C GLN A 377 -15.70 -27.74 -8.88
N ARG A 378 -15.36 -27.03 -7.81
CA ARG A 378 -16.10 -26.63 -6.61
C ARG A 378 -15.36 -25.44 -5.99
#